data_AF-A0A7C3E231-F1
#
_entry.id   AF-A0A7C3E231-F1
#
_cell.length_a   1.000
_cell.length_b   1.000
_cell.length_c   1.000
_cell.angle_alpha   90.00
_cell.angle_beta   90.00
_cell.angle_gamma   90.00
#
_symmetry.space_group_name_H-M   'P 1'
#
loop_
_entity.id
_entity.type
_entity.pdbx_description
1 polymer ?
#
loop_
_entity_poly.entity_id
_entity_poly.type
_entity_poly.pdbx_seq_one_letter_code
_entity_poly.pdbx_strand_id
1 'polypeptide(L)' 'MDKLERKDILGLQDMSQSEIQLILDTAVSMKEILARPVKKVPTLRGKTICTLFYEPSTRTRT' A
#
# COMPACT_ATOMS: atom_id res chain seq x y z
N MET A 1 -7.95 -16.22 -4.98
CA MET A 1 -6.85 -15.24 -4.85
C MET A 1 -7.52 -13.90 -4.79
N ASP A 2 -7.64 -13.35 -3.59
CA ASP A 2 -8.29 -12.06 -3.41
C ASP A 2 -7.41 -10.99 -4.07
N LYS A 3 -8.03 -10.17 -4.91
CA LYS A 3 -7.38 -9.16 -5.74
C LYS A 3 -8.24 -7.91 -5.68
N LEU A 4 -7.58 -6.76 -5.72
CA LEU A 4 -8.29 -5.48 -5.91
C LEU A 4 -9.04 -5.52 -7.25
N GLU A 5 -10.30 -5.11 -7.21
CA GLU A 5 -11.19 -5.09 -8.37
C GLU A 5 -10.75 -3.99 -9.35
N ARG A 6 -10.17 -2.92 -8.82
CA ARG A 6 -9.69 -1.76 -9.58
C ARG A 6 -8.18 -1.60 -9.50
N LYS A 7 -7.61 -1.02 -10.55
CA LYS A 7 -6.19 -0.67 -10.62
C LYS A 7 -5.85 0.56 -9.77
N ASP A 8 -6.69 1.60 -9.86
CA ASP A 8 -6.43 2.90 -9.25
C ASP A 8 -7.22 3.06 -7.95
N ILE A 9 -6.57 3.58 -6.91
CA ILE A 9 -7.18 3.83 -5.59
C ILE A 9 -7.37 5.33 -5.43
N LEU A 10 -8.60 5.79 -5.63
CA LEU A 10 -8.96 7.22 -5.59
C LEU A 10 -9.70 7.61 -4.31
N GLY A 11 -10.27 6.64 -3.59
CA GLY A 11 -11.05 6.86 -2.38
C GLY A 11 -11.66 5.56 -1.86
N LEU A 12 -12.43 5.68 -0.78
CA LEU A 12 -13.08 4.54 -0.11
C LEU A 12 -14.50 4.26 -0.60
N GLN A 13 -15.16 5.24 -1.22
CA GLN A 13 -16.59 5.19 -1.56
C GLN A 13 -16.98 3.97 -2.38
N ASP A 14 -16.17 3.62 -3.38
CA ASP A 14 -16.46 2.50 -4.27
C ASP A 14 -15.77 1.21 -3.82
N MET A 15 -15.03 1.21 -2.71
CA MET A 15 -14.24 0.07 -2.26
C MET A 15 -15.15 -0.93 -1.55
N SER A 16 -15.11 -2.18 -2.01
CA SER A 16 -15.92 -3.23 -1.38
C SER A 16 -15.33 -3.62 -0.02
N GLN A 17 -16.16 -4.22 0.84
CA GLN A 17 -15.70 -4.67 2.16
C GLN A 17 -14.55 -5.69 2.06
N SER A 18 -14.59 -6.58 1.07
CA SER A 18 -13.55 -7.58 0.83
C SER A 18 -12.22 -6.96 0.40
N GLU A 19 -12.25 -5.92 -0.46
CA GLU A 19 -11.05 -5.18 -0.84
C GLU A 19 -10.41 -4.48 0.36
N ILE A 20 -11.22 -3.86 1.22
CA ILE A 20 -10.73 -3.23 2.47
C ILE A 20 -10.09 -4.28 3.37
N GLN A 21 -10.75 -5.42 3.56
CA GLN A 21 -10.22 -6.48 4.41
C GLN A 21 -8.89 -7.03 3.86
N LEU A 22 -8.79 -7.24 2.55
CA LEU A 22 -7.56 -7.67 1.89
C LEU A 22 -6.39 -6.70 2.15
N ILE A 23 -6.64 -5.39 2.07
CA ILE A 23 -5.63 -4.37 2.35
C ILE A 23 -5.20 -4.43 3.82
N LEU A 24 -6.16 -4.54 4.75
CA LEU A 24 -5.88 -4.59 6.19
C LEU A 24 -5.08 -5.84 6.58
N ASP A 25 -5.47 -7.01 6.07
CA ASP A 25 -4.78 -8.28 6.33
C ASP A 25 -3.34 -8.24 5.79
N THR A 26 -3.17 -7.70 4.57
CA THR A 26 -1.84 -7.50 3.98
C THR A 26 -1.01 -6.52 4.82
N ALA A 27 -1.60 -5.44 5.32
CA ALA A 27 -0.91 -4.45 6.15
C ALA A 27 -0.40 -5.04 7.47
N VAL A 28 -1.14 -5.97 8.08
CA VAL A 28 -0.69 -6.69 9.28
C VAL A 28 0.59 -7.48 8.98
N SER A 29 0.62 -8.25 7.88
CA SER A 29 1.85 -8.98 7.48
C SER A 29 3.01 -8.05 7.16
N MET A 30 2.75 -6.89 6.53
CA MET A 30 3.79 -5.89 6.23
C MET A 30 4.39 -5.28 7.51
N LYS A 31 3.58 -5.07 8.55
CA LYS A 31 4.06 -4.59 9.85
C LYS A 31 5.11 -5.53 10.45
N GLU A 32 4.92 -6.84 10.34
CA GLU A 32 5.90 -7.83 10.79
C GLU A 32 7.20 -7.77 9.99
N ILE A 33 7.11 -7.57 8.66
CA ILE A 33 8.27 -7.45 7.78
C ILE A 33 9.12 -6.23 8.17
N LEU A 34 8.48 -5.11 8.53
CA LEU A 34 9.18 -3.90 8.96
C LEU A 34 9.93 -4.05 10.30
N ALA A 35 9.56 -5.04 11.12
CA ALA A 35 10.25 -5.36 12.36
C ALA A 35 11.52 -6.21 12.14
N ARG A 36 11.68 -6.83 10.96
CA ARG A 36 12.82 -7.70 10.65
C ARG A 36 14.09 -6.87 10.39
N PRO A 37 15.30 -7.44 10.61
CA PRO A 37 16.56 -6.77 10.28
C PRO A 37 16.65 -6.34 8.81
N VAL A 38 16.07 -7.14 7.91
CA VAL A 38 15.96 -6.83 6.49
C VAL A 38 14.52 -6.40 6.18
N LYS A 39 14.30 -5.09 6.11
CA LYS A 39 12.98 -4.48 5.87
C LYS A 39 12.54 -4.51 4.41
N LYS A 40 13.43 -4.87 3.48
CA LYS A 40 13.19 -4.78 2.03
C LYS A 40 12.81 -6.14 1.47
N VAL A 41 11.57 -6.27 1.01
CA VAL A 41 11.12 -7.43 0.21
C VAL A 41 11.45 -7.23 -1.27
N PRO A 42 11.78 -8.29 -2.01
CA PRO A 42 12.19 -8.20 -3.42
C PRO A 42 11.04 -7.80 -4.37
N THR A 43 9.79 -7.80 -3.90
CA THR A 43 8.58 -7.63 -4.72
C THR A 43 8.55 -6.35 -5.54
N LEU A 44 9.13 -5.25 -5.03
CA LEU A 44 9.20 -3.96 -5.72
C LEU A 44 10.56 -3.69 -6.38
N ARG A 45 11.46 -4.67 -6.43
CA ARG A 45 12.79 -4.49 -7.05
C ARG A 45 12.64 -4.15 -8.53
N GLY A 46 13.30 -3.09 -8.97
CA GLY A 46 13.20 -2.58 -10.34
C GLY A 46 11.91 -1.80 -10.64
N LYS A 47 11.12 -1.45 -9.61
CA LYS A 47 9.99 -0.53 -9.74
C LYS A 47 10.37 0.86 -9.22
N THR A 48 9.93 1.89 -9.93
CA THR A 48 10.07 3.30 -9.52
C THR A 48 8.70 3.84 -9.13
N ILE A 49 8.61 4.49 -7.98
CA ILE A 49 7.40 5.15 -7.48
C ILE A 49 7.59 6.66 -7.59
N CYS A 50 6.63 7.36 -8.19
CA CYS A 50 6.65 8.82 -8.31
C CYS A 50 5.63 9.41 -7.32
N THR A 51 6.08 10.33 -6.45
CA THR A 51 5.23 11.02 -5.48
C THR A 51 5.00 12.47 -5.91
N LEU A 52 3.81 12.77 -6.43
CA LEU A 52 3.43 14.10 -6.90
C LEU A 52 2.50 14.79 -5.91
N PHE A 53 2.98 15.89 -5.31
CA PHE A 53 2.23 16.71 -4.35
C PHE A 53 2.25 18.17 -4.82
N TYR A 54 1.08 18.74 -5.12
CA TYR A 54 0.95 20.19 -5.42
C TYR A 54 1.04 21.05 -4.15
N GLU A 55 0.64 20.48 -3.02
CA GLU A 55 0.70 21.10 -1.70
C GLU A 55 1.57 20.26 -0.76
N PRO A 56 2.39 20.88 0.11
CA PRO A 56 3.27 20.15 1.01
C PRO A 56 2.47 19.32 2.04
N SER A 57 2.64 18.00 2.03
CA SER A 57 2.14 17.09 3.07
C SER A 57 3.27 16.21 3.61
N THR A 58 3.73 16.51 4.83
CA THR A 58 4.89 15.84 5.43
C THR A 58 4.55 14.41 5.84
N ARG A 59 3.44 14.21 6.55
CA ARG A 59 3.01 12.89 7.06
C ARG A 59 2.65 11.90 5.95
N THR A 60 2.15 12.38 4.81
CA THR A 60 1.78 11.49 3.68
C THR A 60 3.00 11.07 2.86
N ARG A 61 4.03 11.91 2.80
CA ARG A 61 5.20 11.67 1.94
C ARG A 61 6.26 10.75 2.58
N THR A 62 6.44 10.82 3.89
CA THR A 62 7.52 10.13 4.64
C THR A 62 7.11 8.74 5.08
#